data_AF-A0A8T1WMS8-F1
#
_entry.id   AF-A0A8T1WMS8-F1
#
_cell.length_a   1.000
_cell.length_b   1.000
_cell.length_c   1.000
_cell.angle_alpha   90.00
_cell.angle_beta   90.00
_cell.angle_gamma   90.00
#
_symmetry.space_group_name_H-M   'P 1'
#
loop_
_entity.id
_entity.type
_entity.pdbx_description
1 polymer ?
#
loop_
_entity_poly.entity_id
_entity_poly.type
_entity_poly.pdbx_seq_one_letter_code
_entity_poly.pdbx_strand_id
1 'polypeptide(L)'
;MDEFLADLRELDDSQERVEAVSDGMMRVQRSGDADKAREMVESWIQALRASDFQSERVAFLYVANHVMQKSLFGEVEKKNPIFVELFKTHLDEAVALVCNSPMDRLNVTRLLELWHEKKVFSDIQVLKMWKCTGEDLPSFLEAVATATDSSAASKGEEVRRDVDLEELPENGNQNAELHNTLPMKLNAHSANPVLDVLKKIDHQKAAVRYLDQQIRERHQFLLRDTVMRYQTATDLVNDRTTASSQVKQRVEDCLRLVKVRNKFIRDADKLKTELKEAVANMLDYEEDAASKIEQKLEQCDEIDLGLMDLSDHLEKFPNEWSDARIASLERRRQREELQRQKDEEIARLHHEAIAESAVHAMNLEADMNATSNTDMQSLAKEFKDRPQDKEAKVDNENELVWNPIRKELVPLRSLNVDWEDWRDH
;
A
#
# COMPACT_ATOMS: atom_id res chain seq x y z
N MET A 1 -34.93 -4.42 -0.19
CA MET A 1 -33.78 -3.56 -0.50
C MET A 1 -33.38 -2.85 0.77
N ASP A 2 -34.32 -2.20 1.46
CA ASP A 2 -34.07 -1.50 2.72
C ASP A 2 -33.36 -2.33 3.81
N GLU A 3 -33.82 -3.56 4.06
CA GLU A 3 -33.17 -4.49 5.00
C GLU A 3 -31.70 -4.75 4.61
N PHE A 4 -31.45 -5.12 3.34
CA PHE A 4 -30.09 -5.32 2.82
C PHE A 4 -29.22 -4.07 2.94
N LEU A 5 -29.76 -2.88 2.66
CA LEU A 5 -29.02 -1.63 2.78
C LEU A 5 -28.74 -1.24 4.23
N ALA A 6 -29.59 -1.65 5.18
CA ALA A 6 -29.31 -1.53 6.60
C ALA A 6 -28.17 -2.47 7.00
N ASP A 7 -28.26 -3.75 6.65
CA ASP A 7 -27.24 -4.75 6.96
C ASP A 7 -25.88 -4.38 6.34
N LEU A 8 -25.88 -3.87 5.09
CA LEU A 8 -24.67 -3.45 4.40
C LEU A 8 -23.98 -2.24 5.04
N ARG A 9 -24.74 -1.35 5.69
CA ARG A 9 -24.18 -0.19 6.41
C ARG A 9 -23.55 -0.58 7.74
N GLU A 10 -24.02 -1.67 8.35
CA GLU A 10 -23.50 -2.22 9.59
C GLU A 10 -22.52 -3.39 9.33
N LEU A 11 -21.98 -3.48 8.11
CA LEU A 11 -21.09 -4.57 7.73
C LEU A 11 -19.73 -4.43 8.42
N ASP A 12 -19.35 -5.49 9.13
CA ASP A 12 -18.03 -5.73 9.70
C ASP A 12 -17.53 -7.13 9.30
N ASP A 13 -16.34 -7.52 9.74
CA ASP A 13 -15.68 -8.79 9.45
C ASP A 13 -16.29 -9.99 10.18
N SER A 14 -17.28 -9.75 11.06
CA SER A 14 -17.94 -10.81 11.81
C SER A 14 -18.75 -11.69 10.86
N GLN A 15 -18.73 -12.99 11.18
CA GLN A 15 -19.46 -13.97 10.38
C GLN A 15 -20.97 -13.67 10.35
N GLU A 16 -21.56 -13.20 11.45
CA GLU A 16 -22.98 -12.89 11.53
C GLU A 16 -23.38 -11.77 10.56
N ARG A 17 -22.61 -10.67 10.51
CA ARG A 17 -22.90 -9.55 9.60
C ARG A 17 -22.67 -9.91 8.14
N VAL A 18 -21.58 -10.63 7.85
CA VAL A 18 -21.32 -11.15 6.50
C VAL A 18 -22.45 -12.07 6.03
N GLU A 19 -22.94 -12.95 6.92
CA GLU A 19 -24.05 -13.85 6.61
C GLU A 19 -25.37 -13.11 6.41
N ALA A 20 -25.69 -12.11 7.23
CA ALA A 20 -26.91 -11.31 7.10
C ALA A 20 -27.02 -10.66 5.70
N VAL A 21 -25.98 -9.94 5.29
CA VAL A 21 -25.90 -9.30 3.96
C VAL A 21 -25.98 -10.36 2.85
N SER A 22 -25.21 -11.44 2.98
CA SER A 22 -25.17 -12.51 1.99
C SER A 22 -26.52 -13.21 1.83
N ASP A 23 -27.22 -13.47 2.93
CA ASP A 23 -28.51 -14.15 2.92
C ASP A 23 -29.58 -13.26 2.27
N GLY A 24 -29.49 -11.94 2.44
CA GLY A 24 -30.26 -10.97 1.66
C GLY A 24 -30.08 -11.17 0.15
N MET A 25 -28.84 -11.27 -0.32
CA MET A 25 -28.54 -11.54 -1.73
C MET A 25 -29.01 -12.94 -2.16
N MET A 26 -28.84 -13.96 -1.32
CA MET A 26 -29.30 -15.33 -1.62
C MET A 26 -30.83 -15.45 -1.72
N ARG A 27 -31.60 -14.64 -0.97
CA ARG A 27 -33.07 -14.55 -1.16
C ARG A 27 -33.42 -14.11 -2.58
N VAL A 28 -32.71 -13.10 -3.09
CA VAL A 28 -32.89 -12.60 -4.47
C VAL A 28 -32.44 -13.63 -5.50
N GLN A 29 -31.32 -14.32 -5.27
CA GLN A 29 -30.83 -15.42 -6.12
C GLN A 29 -31.89 -16.52 -6.28
N ARG A 30 -32.58 -16.92 -5.19
CA ARG A 30 -33.67 -17.92 -5.24
C ARG A 30 -34.89 -17.41 -6.03
N SER A 31 -35.22 -16.13 -5.92
CA SER A 31 -36.30 -15.53 -6.70
C SER A 31 -35.96 -15.45 -8.20
N GLY A 32 -34.68 -15.29 -8.54
CA GLY A 32 -34.20 -15.13 -9.92
C GLY A 32 -34.38 -13.72 -10.49
N ASP A 33 -34.60 -12.73 -9.63
CA ASP A 33 -34.78 -11.32 -10.00
C ASP A 33 -33.43 -10.68 -10.32
N ALA A 34 -33.11 -10.59 -11.61
CA ALA A 34 -31.82 -10.10 -12.09
C ALA A 34 -31.64 -8.58 -11.92
N ASP A 35 -32.73 -7.80 -11.99
CA ASP A 35 -32.64 -6.35 -11.86
C ASP A 35 -32.35 -5.96 -10.42
N LYS A 36 -33.03 -6.60 -9.48
CA LYS A 36 -32.75 -6.43 -8.05
C LYS A 36 -31.36 -6.95 -7.67
N ALA A 37 -30.91 -8.08 -8.23
CA ALA A 37 -29.55 -8.57 -8.00
C ALA A 37 -28.49 -7.56 -8.47
N ARG A 38 -28.71 -6.93 -9.64
CA ARG A 38 -27.83 -5.88 -10.17
C ARG A 38 -27.80 -4.66 -9.25
N GLU A 39 -28.96 -4.21 -8.77
CA GLU A 39 -29.07 -3.09 -7.84
C GLU A 39 -28.33 -3.36 -6.51
N MET A 40 -28.41 -4.59 -5.99
CA MET A 40 -27.70 -4.99 -4.78
C MET A 40 -26.18 -4.99 -4.96
N VAL A 41 -25.67 -5.51 -6.09
CA VAL A 41 -24.23 -5.49 -6.37
C VAL A 41 -23.72 -4.07 -6.61
N GLU A 42 -24.50 -3.22 -7.29
CA GLU A 42 -24.14 -1.82 -7.49
C GLU A 42 -24.09 -1.07 -6.14
N SER A 43 -25.07 -1.31 -5.25
CA SER A 43 -25.06 -0.74 -3.90
C SER A 43 -23.86 -1.23 -3.07
N TRP A 44 -23.49 -2.52 -3.20
CA TRP A 44 -22.32 -3.10 -2.55
C TRP A 44 -21.01 -2.43 -2.98
N ILE A 45 -20.77 -2.26 -4.30
CA ILE A 45 -19.54 -1.61 -4.77
C ILE A 45 -19.53 -0.11 -4.46
N GLN A 46 -20.68 0.56 -4.50
CA GLN A 46 -20.80 1.97 -4.10
C GLN A 46 -20.48 2.17 -2.61
N ALA A 47 -21.00 1.30 -1.74
CA ALA A 47 -20.68 1.32 -0.33
C ALA A 47 -19.18 1.07 -0.09
N LEU A 48 -18.56 0.13 -0.81
CA LEU A 48 -17.11 -0.09 -0.73
C LEU A 48 -16.30 1.14 -1.18
N ARG A 49 -16.69 1.80 -2.29
CA ARG A 49 -16.03 3.03 -2.77
C ARG A 49 -16.10 4.18 -1.75
N ALA A 50 -17.25 4.30 -1.08
CA ALA A 50 -17.57 5.35 -0.13
C ALA A 50 -17.08 5.09 1.30
N SER A 51 -16.74 3.83 1.62
CA SER A 51 -16.23 3.43 2.93
C SER A 51 -15.01 4.25 3.35
N ASP A 52 -14.80 4.43 4.65
CA ASP A 52 -13.71 5.22 5.20
C ASP A 52 -12.48 4.36 5.57
N PHE A 53 -11.53 4.93 6.31
CA PHE A 53 -10.32 4.22 6.77
C PHE A 53 -10.60 3.28 7.96
N GLN A 54 -11.66 3.53 8.73
CA GLN A 54 -12.05 2.70 9.88
C GLN A 54 -12.91 1.50 9.46
N SER A 55 -13.48 1.56 8.27
CA SER A 55 -14.31 0.50 7.69
C SER A 55 -13.49 -0.77 7.42
N GLU A 56 -14.02 -1.91 7.85
CA GLU A 56 -13.44 -3.24 7.61
C GLU A 56 -13.72 -3.68 6.16
N ARG A 57 -13.04 -3.05 5.21
CA ARG A 57 -13.27 -3.21 3.77
C ARG A 57 -13.16 -4.65 3.28
N VAL A 58 -12.36 -5.48 3.95
CA VAL A 58 -12.25 -6.91 3.63
C VAL A 58 -13.58 -7.66 3.78
N ALA A 59 -14.46 -7.21 4.67
CA ALA A 59 -15.79 -7.79 4.87
C ALA A 59 -16.64 -7.78 3.58
N PHE A 60 -16.48 -6.75 2.74
CA PHE A 60 -17.14 -6.69 1.43
C PHE A 60 -16.74 -7.86 0.52
N LEU A 61 -15.47 -8.25 0.55
CA LEU A 61 -14.98 -9.42 -0.19
C LEU A 61 -15.40 -10.73 0.47
N TYR A 62 -15.56 -10.78 1.80
CA TYR A 62 -16.14 -11.93 2.48
C TYR A 62 -17.61 -12.15 2.09
N VAL A 63 -18.41 -11.10 1.98
CA VAL A 63 -19.78 -11.17 1.44
C VAL A 63 -19.77 -11.72 0.02
N ALA A 64 -18.95 -11.14 -0.87
CA ALA A 64 -18.86 -11.61 -2.26
C ALA A 64 -18.42 -13.07 -2.34
N ASN A 65 -17.39 -13.46 -1.57
CA ASN A 65 -16.94 -14.84 -1.46
C ASN A 65 -18.07 -15.77 -1.01
N HIS A 66 -18.76 -15.42 0.07
CA HIS A 66 -19.80 -16.25 0.65
C HIS A 66 -21.00 -16.44 -0.30
N VAL A 67 -21.46 -15.37 -0.96
CA VAL A 67 -22.52 -15.43 -1.98
C VAL A 67 -22.09 -16.27 -3.18
N MET A 68 -20.87 -16.11 -3.69
CA MET A 68 -20.36 -16.91 -4.82
C MET A 68 -20.24 -18.39 -4.45
N GLN A 69 -19.71 -18.70 -3.26
CA GLN A 69 -19.58 -20.08 -2.79
C GLN A 69 -20.94 -20.75 -2.63
N LYS A 70 -21.91 -20.09 -1.99
CA LYS A 70 -23.28 -20.59 -1.86
C LYS A 70 -23.97 -20.74 -3.22
N SER A 71 -23.69 -19.85 -4.18
CA SER A 71 -24.29 -19.91 -5.52
C SER A 71 -23.70 -21.01 -6.42
N LEU A 72 -22.40 -21.31 -6.30
CA LEU A 72 -21.71 -22.29 -7.14
C LEU A 72 -21.72 -23.70 -6.56
N PHE A 73 -21.66 -23.83 -5.24
CA PHE A 73 -21.47 -25.11 -4.55
C PHE A 73 -22.62 -25.46 -3.59
N GLY A 74 -23.55 -24.53 -3.33
CA GLY A 74 -24.70 -24.78 -2.48
C GLY A 74 -25.83 -25.53 -3.19
N GLU A 75 -26.75 -26.08 -2.39
CA GLU A 75 -27.97 -26.75 -2.86
C GLU A 75 -29.03 -25.74 -3.36
N VAL A 76 -28.67 -24.82 -4.23
CA VAL A 76 -29.62 -23.88 -4.82
C VAL A 76 -30.24 -24.52 -6.07
N GLU A 77 -31.53 -24.84 -5.99
CA GLU A 77 -32.31 -25.56 -7.02
C GLU A 77 -32.35 -24.89 -8.40
N LYS A 78 -31.83 -23.67 -8.56
CA LYS A 78 -31.78 -22.91 -9.82
C LYS A 78 -30.34 -22.76 -10.33
N LYS A 79 -30.08 -23.37 -11.49
CA LYS A 79 -28.77 -23.51 -12.16
C LYS A 79 -28.10 -22.23 -12.67
N ASN A 80 -28.67 -21.03 -12.49
CA ASN A 80 -28.05 -19.80 -13.00
C ASN A 80 -27.58 -18.88 -11.87
N PRO A 81 -26.28 -18.85 -11.53
CA PRO A 81 -25.74 -18.02 -10.46
C PRO A 81 -25.61 -16.56 -10.91
N ILE A 82 -26.68 -15.78 -10.76
CA ILE A 82 -26.77 -14.38 -11.25
C ILE A 82 -25.68 -13.51 -10.63
N PHE A 83 -25.46 -13.66 -9.31
CA PHE A 83 -24.47 -12.86 -8.58
C PHE A 83 -23.02 -13.14 -8.99
N VAL A 84 -22.69 -14.35 -9.48
CA VAL A 84 -21.30 -14.68 -9.86
C VAL A 84 -20.85 -13.82 -11.04
N GLU A 85 -21.68 -13.66 -12.06
CA GLU A 85 -21.36 -12.82 -13.21
C GLU A 85 -21.40 -11.32 -12.86
N LEU A 86 -22.28 -10.90 -11.95
CA LEU A 86 -22.33 -9.51 -11.48
C LEU A 86 -21.13 -9.14 -10.62
N PHE A 87 -20.65 -10.01 -9.73
CA PHE A 87 -19.44 -9.73 -8.95
C PHE A 87 -18.20 -9.68 -9.85
N LYS A 88 -18.11 -10.55 -10.86
CA LYS A 88 -16.98 -10.58 -11.82
C LYS A 88 -16.71 -9.22 -12.45
N THR A 89 -17.72 -8.37 -12.67
CA THR A 89 -17.52 -7.05 -13.29
C THR A 89 -16.85 -6.05 -12.35
N HIS A 90 -16.89 -6.27 -11.03
CA HIS A 90 -16.41 -5.33 -10.02
C HIS A 90 -15.28 -5.88 -9.14
N LEU A 91 -14.98 -7.18 -9.18
CA LEU A 91 -13.99 -7.80 -8.28
C LEU A 91 -12.58 -7.23 -8.44
N ASP A 92 -12.13 -6.90 -9.66
CA ASP A 92 -10.83 -6.25 -9.87
C ASP A 92 -10.73 -4.92 -9.13
N GLU A 93 -11.79 -4.12 -9.21
CA GLU A 93 -11.91 -2.83 -8.52
C GLU A 93 -12.00 -3.04 -7.01
N ALA A 94 -12.85 -3.97 -6.56
CA ALA A 94 -13.05 -4.25 -5.14
C ALA A 94 -11.75 -4.71 -4.47
N VAL A 95 -11.00 -5.64 -5.09
CA VAL A 95 -9.68 -6.08 -4.62
C VAL A 95 -8.74 -4.88 -4.50
N ALA A 96 -8.67 -4.02 -5.52
CA ALA A 96 -7.86 -2.80 -5.47
C ALA A 96 -8.34 -1.80 -4.39
N LEU A 97 -9.63 -1.78 -4.05
CA LEU A 97 -10.21 -0.95 -2.99
C LEU A 97 -9.93 -1.47 -1.58
N VAL A 98 -9.79 -2.79 -1.41
CA VAL A 98 -9.54 -3.41 -0.10
C VAL A 98 -8.04 -3.38 0.27
N CYS A 99 -7.13 -3.58 -0.67
CA CYS A 99 -5.69 -3.72 -0.40
C CYS A 99 -4.95 -2.42 0.00
N ASN A 100 -5.35 -1.79 1.10
CA ASN A 100 -4.74 -0.56 1.61
C ASN A 100 -3.75 -0.80 2.76
N SER A 101 -3.86 -1.95 3.47
CA SER A 101 -2.96 -2.33 4.55
C SER A 101 -2.28 -3.69 4.28
N PRO A 102 -1.14 -4.00 4.94
CA PRO A 102 -0.53 -5.33 4.85
C PRO A 102 -1.48 -6.46 5.29
N MET A 103 -2.29 -6.22 6.33
CA MET A 103 -3.24 -7.23 6.82
C MET A 103 -4.35 -7.50 5.79
N ASP A 104 -4.89 -6.45 5.18
CA ASP A 104 -5.88 -6.60 4.10
C ASP A 104 -5.32 -7.35 2.91
N ARG A 105 -4.08 -7.07 2.51
CA ARG A 105 -3.41 -7.77 1.41
C ARG A 105 -3.28 -9.27 1.69
N LEU A 106 -2.89 -9.66 2.91
CA LEU A 106 -2.80 -11.06 3.31
C LEU A 106 -4.16 -11.77 3.25
N ASN A 107 -5.22 -11.13 3.75
CA ASN A 107 -6.56 -11.68 3.69
C ASN A 107 -7.05 -11.83 2.24
N VAL A 108 -6.76 -10.84 1.40
CA VAL A 108 -7.15 -10.83 -0.01
C VAL A 108 -6.37 -11.87 -0.82
N THR A 109 -5.05 -11.98 -0.67
CA THR A 109 -4.28 -13.02 -1.37
C THR A 109 -4.75 -14.41 -0.97
N ARG A 110 -5.08 -14.62 0.31
CA ARG A 110 -5.67 -15.89 0.77
C ARG A 110 -7.02 -16.20 0.11
N LEU A 111 -7.88 -15.19 -0.08
CA LEU A 111 -9.13 -15.35 -0.83
C LEU A 111 -8.87 -15.70 -2.31
N LEU A 112 -7.91 -15.05 -2.95
CA LEU A 112 -7.55 -15.32 -4.34
C LEU A 112 -7.01 -16.75 -4.53
N GLU A 113 -6.15 -17.21 -3.61
CA GLU A 113 -5.71 -18.62 -3.57
C GLU A 113 -6.88 -19.57 -3.45
N LEU A 114 -7.80 -19.31 -2.52
CA LEU A 114 -8.99 -20.14 -2.32
C LEU A 114 -9.86 -20.20 -3.58
N TRP A 115 -10.04 -19.09 -4.28
CA TRP A 115 -10.80 -19.03 -5.53
C TRP A 115 -10.11 -19.78 -6.67
N HIS A 116 -8.78 -19.75 -6.72
CA HIS A 116 -7.99 -20.57 -7.65
C HIS A 116 -8.13 -22.07 -7.33
N GLU A 117 -7.89 -22.47 -6.08
CA GLU A 117 -7.99 -23.86 -5.61
C GLU A 117 -9.37 -24.47 -5.92
N LYS A 118 -10.43 -23.69 -5.69
CA LYS A 118 -11.82 -24.08 -5.96
C LYS A 118 -12.27 -23.89 -7.41
N LYS A 119 -11.38 -23.40 -8.29
CA LYS A 119 -11.66 -23.13 -9.71
C LYS A 119 -12.88 -22.22 -9.92
N VAL A 120 -13.07 -21.24 -9.03
CA VAL A 120 -14.09 -20.21 -9.17
C VAL A 120 -13.75 -19.28 -10.33
N PHE A 121 -12.46 -18.99 -10.51
CA PHE A 121 -11.93 -18.16 -11.58
C PHE A 121 -10.79 -18.86 -12.33
N SER A 122 -10.57 -18.46 -13.58
CA SER A 122 -9.40 -18.89 -14.36
C SER A 122 -8.12 -18.21 -13.86
N ASP A 123 -6.96 -18.82 -14.11
CA ASP A 123 -5.67 -18.29 -13.67
C ASP A 123 -5.38 -16.88 -14.23
N ILE A 124 -5.87 -16.58 -15.43
CA ILE A 124 -5.75 -15.23 -16.02
C ILE A 124 -6.55 -14.20 -15.22
N GLN A 125 -7.74 -14.57 -14.75
CA GLN A 125 -8.58 -13.70 -13.92
C GLN A 125 -7.97 -13.52 -12.52
N VAL A 126 -7.47 -14.60 -11.92
CA VAL A 126 -6.78 -14.54 -10.63
C VAL A 126 -5.52 -13.69 -10.74
N LEU A 127 -4.73 -13.84 -11.80
CA LEU A 127 -3.56 -13.01 -12.08
C LEU A 127 -3.91 -11.53 -12.20
N LYS A 128 -5.03 -11.19 -12.85
CA LYS A 128 -5.49 -9.80 -12.99
C LYS A 128 -5.81 -9.18 -11.63
N MET A 129 -6.53 -9.91 -10.77
CA MET A 129 -6.84 -9.47 -9.41
C MET A 129 -5.59 -9.44 -8.51
N TRP A 130 -4.68 -10.41 -8.64
CA TRP A 130 -3.43 -10.46 -7.87
C TRP A 130 -2.55 -9.25 -8.14
N LYS A 131 -2.43 -8.81 -9.40
CA LYS A 131 -1.73 -7.57 -9.76
C LYS A 131 -2.34 -6.30 -9.14
N CYS A 132 -3.53 -6.38 -8.55
CA CYS A 132 -4.13 -5.26 -7.83
C CYS A 132 -3.75 -5.23 -6.33
N THR A 133 -3.20 -6.31 -5.77
CA THR A 133 -2.79 -6.37 -4.36
C THR A 133 -1.42 -5.71 -4.13
N GLY A 134 -0.55 -5.79 -5.15
CA GLY A 134 0.84 -5.36 -5.06
C GLY A 134 1.78 -6.36 -4.38
N GLU A 135 1.27 -7.56 -4.05
CA GLU A 135 2.05 -8.65 -3.49
C GLU A 135 2.86 -9.40 -4.56
N ASP A 136 3.90 -10.10 -4.10
CA ASP A 136 4.71 -10.94 -4.97
C ASP A 136 3.87 -12.03 -5.63
N LEU A 137 4.24 -12.40 -6.85
CA LEU A 137 3.49 -13.36 -7.63
C LEU A 137 3.75 -14.78 -7.09
N PRO A 138 2.72 -15.58 -6.81
CA PRO A 138 2.89 -16.96 -6.38
C PRO A 138 3.26 -17.85 -7.57
N SER A 139 3.94 -18.96 -7.29
CA SER A 139 4.49 -19.88 -8.29
C SER A 139 3.45 -20.40 -9.29
N PHE A 140 2.20 -20.59 -8.87
CA PHE A 140 1.12 -21.06 -9.76
C PHE A 140 0.71 -20.03 -10.82
N LEU A 141 1.06 -18.75 -10.64
CA LEU A 141 0.76 -17.67 -11.59
C LEU A 141 1.96 -17.23 -12.44
N GLU A 142 3.20 -17.61 -12.07
CA GLU A 142 4.43 -17.21 -12.78
C GLU A 142 4.42 -17.65 -14.26
N ALA A 143 4.00 -18.89 -14.53
CA ALA A 143 3.89 -19.43 -15.89
C ALA A 143 2.85 -18.69 -16.74
N VAL A 144 1.76 -18.21 -16.11
CA VAL A 144 0.71 -17.46 -16.79
C VAL A 144 1.18 -16.04 -17.08
N ALA A 145 1.85 -15.39 -16.12
CA ALA A 145 2.40 -14.05 -16.28
C ALA A 145 3.41 -13.97 -17.43
N THR A 146 4.36 -14.89 -17.47
CA THR A 146 5.38 -14.96 -18.54
C THR A 146 4.78 -15.18 -19.93
N ALA A 147 3.73 -16.02 -20.05
CA ALA A 147 3.01 -16.22 -21.31
C ALA A 147 2.25 -14.96 -21.75
N THR A 148 1.69 -14.21 -20.80
CA THR A 148 0.91 -12.99 -21.09
C THR A 148 1.83 -11.85 -21.57
N ASP A 149 2.97 -11.66 -20.92
CA ASP A 149 3.95 -10.61 -21.24
C ASP A 149 4.66 -10.87 -22.59
N SER A 150 4.90 -12.14 -22.92
CA SER A 150 5.49 -12.55 -24.22
C SER A 150 4.57 -12.28 -25.42
N SER A 151 3.25 -12.26 -25.22
CA SER A 151 2.27 -11.94 -26.27
C SER A 151 2.15 -10.44 -26.57
N ALA A 152 2.53 -9.58 -25.61
CA ALA A 152 2.56 -8.14 -25.79
C ALA A 152 3.81 -7.69 -26.56
N ALA A 153 4.94 -8.37 -26.36
CA ALA A 153 6.20 -8.08 -27.06
C ALA A 153 6.16 -8.41 -28.57
N SER A 154 5.39 -9.41 -28.99
CA SER A 154 5.35 -9.85 -30.40
C SER A 154 4.48 -8.98 -31.33
N LYS A 155 3.76 -7.97 -30.81
CA LYS A 155 2.94 -7.05 -31.61
C LYS A 155 3.61 -5.71 -31.93
N GLY A 156 4.81 -5.43 -31.39
CA GLY A 156 5.49 -4.14 -31.54
C GLY A 156 6.61 -4.08 -32.60
N GLU A 157 6.94 -5.20 -33.25
CA GLU A 157 8.18 -5.33 -34.04
C GLU A 157 7.95 -5.25 -35.56
N GLU A 158 7.20 -4.26 -36.05
CA GLU A 158 7.11 -4.02 -37.50
C GLU A 158 7.00 -2.52 -37.87
N VAL A 159 8.01 -1.71 -37.52
CA VAL A 159 8.25 -0.44 -38.25
C VAL A 159 9.75 -0.23 -38.52
N ARG A 160 10.12 -0.64 -39.74
CA ARG A 160 11.17 -0.16 -40.66
C ARG A 160 12.34 0.68 -40.14
N ARG A 161 13.55 0.17 -40.42
CA ARG A 161 14.80 0.92 -40.61
C ARG A 161 14.63 1.92 -41.77
N ASP A 162 14.92 3.20 -41.55
CA ASP A 162 16.00 3.94 -42.24
C ASP A 162 16.00 5.44 -41.88
N VAL A 163 17.22 5.93 -41.62
CA VAL A 163 17.74 7.31 -41.82
C VAL A 163 17.43 8.43 -40.80
N ASP A 164 18.56 9.01 -40.39
CA ASP A 164 18.91 10.35 -39.88
C ASP A 164 18.79 10.74 -38.40
N LEU A 165 19.93 11.31 -38.00
CA LEU A 165 20.43 11.64 -36.69
C LEU A 165 20.19 13.14 -36.48
N GLU A 166 19.07 13.53 -35.87
CA GLU A 166 18.96 14.81 -35.17
C GLU A 166 17.65 14.87 -34.35
N GLU A 167 17.80 15.34 -33.11
CA GLU A 167 16.76 15.70 -32.13
C GLU A 167 15.88 14.56 -31.57
N LEU A 168 16.25 14.11 -30.37
CA LEU A 168 15.41 13.29 -29.49
C LEU A 168 14.08 14.03 -29.19
N PRO A 169 12.92 13.53 -29.64
CA PRO A 169 11.65 14.13 -29.29
C PRO A 169 11.28 13.78 -27.83
N GLU A 170 10.76 14.76 -27.11
CA GLU A 170 10.30 14.61 -25.73
C GLU A 170 9.24 13.50 -25.59
N ASN A 171 9.53 12.60 -24.65
CA ASN A 171 8.78 11.40 -24.25
C ASN A 171 7.28 11.60 -23.94
N GLY A 172 6.44 11.61 -24.98
CA GLY A 172 4.99 11.45 -24.83
C GLY A 172 4.52 9.98 -24.77
N ASN A 173 5.06 9.12 -25.64
CA ASN A 173 4.52 7.76 -25.84
C ASN A 173 5.18 6.64 -24.99
N GLN A 174 6.38 6.86 -24.45
CA GLN A 174 7.16 5.79 -23.81
C GLN A 174 6.83 5.58 -22.32
N ASN A 175 6.25 6.59 -21.65
CA ASN A 175 5.74 6.42 -20.27
C ASN A 175 4.55 5.44 -20.25
N ALA A 176 3.75 5.39 -21.32
CA ALA A 176 2.58 4.51 -21.41
C ALA A 176 2.95 3.02 -21.51
N GLU A 177 4.07 2.68 -22.16
CA GLU A 177 4.55 1.29 -22.26
C GLU A 177 5.09 0.74 -20.93
N LEU A 178 5.75 1.58 -20.13
CA LEU A 178 6.22 1.20 -18.80
C LEU A 178 5.08 1.06 -17.79
N HIS A 179 4.04 1.90 -17.86
CA HIS A 179 2.88 1.77 -16.97
C HIS A 179 2.13 0.44 -17.13
N ASN A 180 2.17 -0.20 -18.31
CA ASN A 180 1.55 -1.50 -18.55
C ASN A 180 2.34 -2.70 -17.99
N THR A 181 3.60 -2.50 -17.59
CA THR A 181 4.53 -3.53 -17.10
C THR A 181 4.83 -3.43 -15.60
N LEU A 182 4.29 -2.43 -14.90
CA LEU A 182 4.41 -2.31 -13.45
C LEU A 182 3.58 -3.40 -12.72
N PRO A 183 4.10 -3.96 -11.60
CA PRO A 183 3.45 -5.09 -10.93
C PRO A 183 2.15 -4.73 -10.23
N MET A 184 1.98 -3.46 -9.82
CA MET A 184 0.73 -2.99 -9.24
C MET A 184 0.04 -1.99 -10.16
N LYS A 185 -1.21 -2.25 -10.52
CA LYS A 185 -2.02 -1.30 -11.29
C LYS A 185 -2.84 -0.39 -10.38
N LEU A 186 -2.73 0.92 -10.58
CA LEU A 186 -3.55 1.92 -9.90
C LEU A 186 -4.94 2.00 -10.56
N ASN A 187 -5.79 0.99 -10.34
CA ASN A 187 -7.04 0.84 -11.09
C ASN A 187 -8.25 1.53 -10.45
N ALA A 188 -8.18 1.90 -9.16
CA ALA A 188 -9.35 2.32 -8.41
C ALA A 188 -9.02 3.42 -7.39
N HIS A 189 -9.72 4.55 -7.54
CA HIS A 189 -9.68 5.66 -6.60
C HIS A 189 -10.64 5.43 -5.44
N SER A 190 -10.20 5.72 -4.22
CA SER A 190 -11.12 5.75 -3.07
C SER A 190 -11.80 7.12 -3.01
N ALA A 191 -13.07 7.17 -2.60
CA ALA A 191 -13.70 8.44 -2.28
C ALA A 191 -13.05 9.10 -1.05
N ASN A 192 -12.49 8.30 -0.14
CA ASN A 192 -11.71 8.81 0.98
C ASN A 192 -10.34 9.33 0.47
N PRO A 193 -10.03 10.62 0.66
CA PRO A 193 -8.85 11.25 0.08
C PRO A 193 -7.54 10.73 0.70
N VAL A 194 -7.54 10.38 1.99
CA VAL A 194 -6.35 9.82 2.68
C VAL A 194 -6.02 8.45 2.08
N LEU A 195 -7.02 7.59 1.95
CA LEU A 195 -6.85 6.26 1.36
C LEU A 195 -6.43 6.32 -0.11
N ASP A 196 -6.98 7.25 -0.90
CA ASP A 196 -6.57 7.43 -2.29
C ASP A 196 -5.09 7.82 -2.41
N VAL A 197 -4.60 8.70 -1.53
CA VAL A 197 -3.18 9.07 -1.50
C VAL A 197 -2.29 7.90 -1.02
N LEU A 198 -2.71 7.17 0.01
CA LEU A 198 -1.97 5.98 0.48
C LEU A 198 -1.79 4.94 -0.63
N LYS A 199 -2.84 4.68 -1.43
CA LYS A 199 -2.73 3.80 -2.60
C LYS A 199 -1.73 4.28 -3.64
N LYS A 200 -1.71 5.59 -3.92
CA LYS A 200 -0.72 6.19 -4.84
C LYS A 200 0.70 5.98 -4.31
N ILE A 201 0.90 6.15 -3.00
CA ILE A 201 2.20 5.92 -2.35
C ILE A 201 2.62 4.45 -2.51
N ASP A 202 1.72 3.51 -2.25
CA ASP A 202 2.02 2.10 -2.40
C ASP A 202 2.33 1.71 -3.85
N HIS A 203 1.62 2.31 -4.81
CA HIS A 203 1.91 2.14 -6.24
C HIS A 203 3.32 2.61 -6.59
N GLN A 204 3.73 3.78 -6.10
CA GLN A 204 5.09 4.27 -6.32
C GLN A 204 6.14 3.35 -5.66
N LYS A 205 5.90 2.88 -4.43
CA LYS A 205 6.81 1.94 -3.74
C LYS A 205 6.96 0.63 -4.52
N ALA A 206 5.85 0.04 -4.97
CA ALA A 206 5.85 -1.18 -5.76
C ALA A 206 6.59 -0.98 -7.10
N ALA A 207 6.36 0.16 -7.77
CA ALA A 207 7.05 0.51 -9.01
C ALA A 207 8.57 0.65 -8.81
N VAL A 208 9.00 1.32 -7.74
CA VAL A 208 10.42 1.46 -7.41
C VAL A 208 11.06 0.12 -7.12
N ARG A 209 10.43 -0.74 -6.30
CA ARG A 209 10.93 -2.09 -5.99
C ARG A 209 11.12 -2.92 -7.26
N TYR A 210 10.12 -2.91 -8.15
CA TYR A 210 10.17 -3.62 -9.42
C TYR A 210 11.32 -3.12 -10.32
N LEU A 211 11.43 -1.80 -10.47
CA LEU A 211 12.50 -1.21 -11.28
C LEU A 211 13.87 -1.51 -10.70
N ASP A 212 14.02 -1.47 -9.37
CA ASP A 212 15.27 -1.84 -8.69
C ASP A 212 15.62 -3.32 -8.92
N GLN A 213 14.63 -4.21 -8.91
CA GLN A 213 14.83 -5.62 -9.25
C GLN A 213 15.23 -5.80 -10.72
N GLN A 214 14.53 -5.17 -11.66
CA GLN A 214 14.85 -5.26 -13.10
C GLN A 214 16.23 -4.69 -13.42
N ILE A 215 16.63 -3.58 -12.78
CA ILE A 215 17.98 -3.02 -12.90
C ILE A 215 19.00 -4.02 -12.35
N ARG A 216 18.74 -4.61 -11.18
CA ARG A 216 19.65 -5.58 -10.56
C ARG A 216 19.81 -6.83 -11.41
N GLU A 217 18.73 -7.42 -11.91
CA GLU A 217 18.76 -8.67 -12.68
C GLU A 217 19.34 -8.48 -14.08
N ARG A 218 18.88 -7.46 -14.83
CA ARG A 218 19.28 -7.27 -16.23
C ARG A 218 20.61 -6.54 -16.39
N HIS A 219 21.00 -5.73 -15.41
CA HIS A 219 22.16 -4.85 -15.52
C HIS A 219 23.20 -5.07 -14.42
N GLN A 220 23.13 -6.16 -13.65
CA GLN A 220 24.17 -6.52 -12.66
C GLN A 220 25.57 -6.54 -13.25
N PHE A 221 25.69 -7.08 -14.47
CA PHE A 221 26.94 -7.14 -15.22
C PHE A 221 27.49 -5.74 -15.52
N LEU A 222 26.64 -4.79 -15.91
CA LEU A 222 27.09 -3.40 -16.06
C LEU A 222 27.53 -2.82 -14.72
N LEU A 223 26.72 -2.99 -13.68
CA LEU A 223 26.95 -2.36 -12.39
C LEU A 223 28.17 -2.94 -11.64
N ARG A 224 28.53 -4.22 -11.86
CA ARG A 224 29.63 -4.89 -11.16
C ARG A 224 30.85 -5.16 -12.04
N ASP A 225 30.66 -5.72 -13.24
CA ASP A 225 31.78 -6.18 -14.06
C ASP A 225 32.34 -5.07 -14.93
N THR A 226 31.51 -4.18 -15.49
CA THR A 226 32.02 -3.15 -16.43
C THR A 226 32.80 -2.03 -15.76
N VAL A 227 32.49 -1.68 -14.50
CA VAL A 227 33.23 -0.65 -13.74
C VAL A 227 34.67 -1.09 -13.43
N MET A 228 34.88 -2.39 -13.16
CA MET A 228 36.20 -2.95 -12.93
C MET A 228 36.95 -3.24 -14.24
N ARG A 229 36.22 -3.61 -15.30
CA ARG A 229 36.78 -4.06 -16.58
C ARG A 229 37.08 -2.94 -17.56
N TYR A 230 36.38 -1.82 -17.49
CA TYR A 230 36.60 -0.65 -18.36
C TYR A 230 36.79 0.60 -17.48
N GLN A 231 38.05 0.95 -17.21
CA GLN A 231 38.41 2.15 -16.46
C GLN A 231 38.71 3.33 -17.38
N THR A 232 39.14 3.04 -18.61
CA THR A 232 39.48 4.02 -19.64
C THR A 232 38.73 3.73 -20.94
N ALA A 233 38.56 4.76 -21.78
CA ALA A 233 37.96 4.59 -23.12
C ALA A 233 38.73 3.57 -23.98
N THR A 234 40.04 3.47 -23.77
CA THR A 234 40.93 2.49 -24.43
C THR A 234 40.60 1.04 -24.07
N ASP A 235 40.16 0.75 -22.85
CA ASP A 235 39.81 -0.61 -22.41
C ASP A 235 38.58 -1.13 -23.16
N LEU A 236 37.63 -0.23 -23.44
CA LEU A 236 36.42 -0.54 -24.20
C LEU A 236 36.74 -0.83 -25.68
N VAL A 237 37.72 -0.13 -26.26
CA VAL A 237 38.17 -0.34 -27.65
C VAL A 237 38.99 -1.63 -27.78
N ASN A 238 39.73 -1.99 -26.73
CA ASN A 238 40.56 -3.19 -26.69
C ASN A 238 39.77 -4.48 -26.42
N ASP A 239 38.54 -4.38 -25.94
CA ASP A 239 37.68 -5.54 -25.73
C ASP A 239 37.06 -6.05 -27.04
N ARG A 240 37.56 -7.19 -27.50
CA ARG A 240 37.07 -7.89 -28.69
C ARG A 240 35.91 -8.84 -28.42
N THR A 241 35.55 -9.06 -27.14
CA THR A 241 34.55 -10.05 -26.74
C THR A 241 33.14 -9.51 -26.70
N THR A 242 32.99 -8.20 -26.46
CA THR A 242 31.68 -7.53 -26.38
C THR A 242 31.64 -6.38 -27.37
N ALA A 243 30.66 -6.36 -28.28
CA ALA A 243 30.54 -5.25 -29.23
C ALA A 243 30.23 -3.94 -28.47
N SER A 244 30.98 -2.87 -28.74
CA SER A 244 30.77 -1.55 -28.10
C SER A 244 29.32 -1.04 -28.26
N SER A 245 28.67 -1.35 -29.38
CA SER A 245 27.24 -1.05 -29.61
C SER A 245 26.31 -1.74 -28.61
N GLN A 246 26.61 -2.99 -28.22
CA GLN A 246 25.81 -3.73 -27.23
C GLN A 246 26.00 -3.16 -25.82
N VAL A 247 27.22 -2.76 -25.46
CA VAL A 247 27.48 -2.10 -24.17
C VAL A 247 26.73 -0.76 -24.11
N LYS A 248 26.83 0.05 -25.18
CA LYS A 248 26.10 1.32 -25.29
C LYS A 248 24.60 1.13 -25.13
N GLN A 249 24.00 0.19 -25.86
CA GLN A 249 22.57 -0.10 -25.78
C GLN A 249 22.14 -0.51 -24.37
N ARG A 250 22.88 -1.43 -23.72
CA ARG A 250 22.58 -1.84 -22.34
C ARG A 250 22.73 -0.70 -21.33
N VAL A 251 23.70 0.19 -21.51
CA VAL A 251 23.87 1.38 -20.66
C VAL A 251 22.71 2.36 -20.85
N GLU A 252 22.30 2.59 -22.10
CA GLU A 252 21.14 3.43 -22.42
C GLU A 252 19.84 2.88 -21.83
N ASP A 253 19.63 1.57 -21.91
CA ASP A 253 18.48 0.87 -21.31
C ASP A 253 18.50 0.95 -19.78
N CYS A 254 19.67 0.74 -19.15
CA CYS A 254 19.85 0.90 -17.70
C CYS A 254 19.54 2.34 -17.25
N LEU A 255 20.12 3.34 -17.94
CA LEU A 255 19.88 4.75 -17.66
C LEU A 255 18.40 5.12 -17.82
N ARG A 256 17.69 4.51 -18.78
CA ARG A 256 16.25 4.71 -18.97
C ARG A 256 15.47 4.22 -17.75
N LEU A 257 15.73 3.00 -17.27
CA LEU A 257 15.08 2.45 -16.08
C LEU A 257 15.38 3.27 -14.83
N VAL A 258 16.64 3.68 -14.63
CA VAL A 258 17.05 4.54 -13.50
C VAL A 258 16.35 5.90 -13.56
N LYS A 259 16.20 6.52 -14.74
CA LYS A 259 15.47 7.79 -14.91
C LYS A 259 14.00 7.65 -14.49
N VAL A 260 13.33 6.56 -14.88
CA VAL A 260 11.93 6.30 -14.52
C VAL A 260 11.81 6.03 -13.02
N ARG A 261 12.70 5.21 -12.45
CA ARG A 261 12.77 4.93 -11.01
C ARG A 261 12.94 6.22 -10.19
N ASN A 262 13.84 7.10 -10.63
CA ASN A 262 14.08 8.39 -9.98
C ASN A 262 12.91 9.37 -10.16
N LYS A 263 12.05 9.21 -11.18
CA LYS A 263 10.80 9.96 -11.28
C LYS A 263 9.83 9.55 -10.17
N PHE A 264 9.59 8.26 -9.98
CA PHE A 264 8.73 7.75 -8.90
C PHE A 264 9.22 8.17 -7.51
N ILE A 265 10.54 8.16 -7.28
CA ILE A 265 11.11 8.62 -6.00
C ILE A 265 10.90 10.11 -5.78
N ARG A 266 11.06 10.96 -6.80
CA ARG A 266 10.82 12.40 -6.68
C ARG A 266 9.35 12.71 -6.44
N ASP A 267 8.45 11.98 -7.09
CA ASP A 267 7.02 12.16 -6.92
C ASP A 267 6.53 11.72 -5.52
N ALA A 268 7.32 10.94 -4.77
CA ALA A 268 6.98 10.50 -3.42
C ALA A 268 6.94 11.65 -2.41
N ASP A 269 7.80 12.67 -2.55
CA ASP A 269 7.77 13.85 -1.69
C ASP A 269 6.48 14.65 -1.89
N LYS A 270 6.00 14.73 -3.14
CA LYS A 270 4.72 15.36 -3.46
C LYS A 270 3.56 14.60 -2.81
N LEU A 271 3.53 13.26 -2.94
CA LEU A 271 2.49 12.45 -2.31
C LEU A 271 2.52 12.53 -0.77
N LYS A 272 3.70 12.68 -0.17
CA LYS A 272 3.82 12.91 1.28
C LYS A 272 3.16 14.23 1.70
N THR A 273 3.30 15.28 0.90
CA THR A 273 2.61 16.56 1.14
C THR A 273 1.11 16.41 0.94
N GLU A 274 0.67 15.78 -0.17
CA GLU A 274 -0.75 15.51 -0.43
C GLU A 274 -1.38 14.67 0.70
N LEU A 275 -0.66 13.72 1.29
CA LEU A 275 -1.15 12.91 2.40
C LEU A 275 -1.36 13.76 3.66
N LYS A 276 -0.41 14.65 3.97
CA LYS A 276 -0.54 15.56 5.12
C LYS A 276 -1.74 16.48 4.96
N GLU A 277 -1.94 17.04 3.77
CA GLU A 277 -3.09 17.89 3.46
C GLU A 277 -4.40 17.10 3.54
N ALA A 278 -4.45 15.89 2.99
CA ALA A 278 -5.63 15.03 3.05
C ALA A 278 -6.00 14.66 4.50
N VAL A 279 -5.01 14.36 5.34
CA VAL A 279 -5.22 14.07 6.77
C VAL A 279 -5.71 15.31 7.51
N ALA A 280 -5.10 16.48 7.29
CA ALA A 280 -5.54 17.73 7.91
C ALA A 280 -7.00 18.06 7.55
N ASN A 281 -7.35 18.00 6.25
CA ASN A 281 -8.70 18.26 5.79
C ASN A 281 -9.73 17.26 6.36
N MET A 282 -9.34 15.99 6.54
CA MET A 282 -10.18 14.97 7.18
C MET A 282 -10.44 15.30 8.65
N LEU A 283 -9.40 15.69 9.39
CA LEU A 283 -9.54 16.08 10.80
C LEU A 283 -10.44 17.31 10.95
N ASP A 284 -10.27 18.33 10.12
CA ASP A 284 -11.12 19.52 10.12
C ASP A 284 -12.58 19.16 9.82
N TYR A 285 -12.82 18.24 8.87
CA TYR A 285 -14.16 17.75 8.56
C TYR A 285 -14.80 16.97 9.71
N GLU A 286 -14.02 16.13 10.40
CA GLU A 286 -14.47 15.37 11.58
C GLU A 286 -14.81 16.32 12.75
N GLU A 287 -14.00 17.34 12.99
CA GLU A 287 -14.25 18.37 14.01
C GLU A 287 -15.53 19.17 13.71
N ASP A 288 -15.73 19.57 12.46
CA ASP A 288 -16.96 20.22 12.00
C ASP A 288 -18.20 19.32 12.14
N ALA A 289 -18.05 18.03 11.83
CA ALA A 289 -19.13 17.06 11.97
C ALA A 289 -19.49 16.82 13.45
N ALA A 290 -18.48 16.68 14.32
CA ALA A 290 -18.66 16.58 15.76
C ALA A 290 -19.38 17.82 16.33
N SER A 291 -18.96 19.01 15.93
CA SER A 291 -19.60 20.27 16.31
C SER A 291 -21.07 20.34 15.88
N LYS A 292 -21.40 19.87 14.67
CA LYS A 292 -22.80 19.79 14.19
C LYS A 292 -23.62 18.77 14.98
N ILE A 293 -23.04 17.64 15.35
CA ILE A 293 -23.70 16.64 16.20
C ILE A 293 -23.99 17.22 17.58
N GLU A 294 -23.01 17.91 18.18
CA GLU A 294 -23.20 18.60 19.46
C GLU A 294 -24.32 19.65 19.36
N GLN A 295 -24.32 20.49 18.33
CA GLN A 295 -25.39 21.45 18.07
C GLN A 295 -26.76 20.78 17.91
N LYS A 296 -26.83 19.62 17.26
CA LYS A 296 -28.09 18.86 17.10
C LYS A 296 -28.55 18.25 18.42
N LEU A 297 -27.63 17.78 19.25
CA LEU A 297 -27.94 17.29 20.59
C LEU A 297 -28.45 18.42 21.49
N GLU A 298 -27.83 19.61 21.43
CA GLU A 298 -28.32 20.81 22.11
C GLU A 298 -29.73 21.19 21.64
N GLN A 299 -30.00 21.16 20.33
CA GLN A 299 -31.35 21.38 19.79
C GLN A 299 -32.37 20.34 20.28
N CYS A 300 -32.00 19.07 20.39
CA CYS A 300 -32.88 18.05 20.96
C CYS A 300 -33.13 18.29 22.45
N ASP A 301 -32.10 18.66 23.21
CA ASP A 301 -32.22 19.05 24.63
C ASP A 301 -33.14 20.28 24.78
N GLU A 302 -33.10 21.24 23.85
CA GLU A 302 -34.00 22.41 23.81
C GLU A 302 -35.44 22.07 23.37
N ILE A 303 -35.63 21.11 22.47
CA ILE A 303 -36.97 20.67 22.02
C ILE A 303 -37.68 19.84 23.08
N ASP A 304 -36.95 19.00 23.82
CA ASP A 304 -37.48 18.29 25.00
C ASP A 304 -38.00 19.28 26.07
N LEU A 305 -37.43 20.49 26.10
CA LEU A 305 -37.89 21.62 26.91
C LEU A 305 -39.03 22.42 26.24
N GLY A 306 -39.10 22.46 24.91
CA GLY A 306 -39.93 23.36 24.10
C GLY A 306 -41.30 22.87 23.64
N LEU A 307 -41.76 21.66 24.01
CA LEU A 307 -43.07 21.13 23.57
C LEU A 307 -44.29 21.67 24.34
N MET A 308 -44.12 22.69 25.20
CA MET A 308 -45.20 23.39 25.88
C MET A 308 -44.93 24.89 25.84
N ASP A 309 -45.98 25.72 25.84
CA ASP A 309 -45.84 27.19 25.81
C ASP A 309 -44.96 27.66 26.97
N LEU A 310 -43.70 27.95 26.64
CA LEU A 310 -42.59 28.09 27.58
C LEU A 310 -42.86 29.14 28.64
N SER A 311 -43.55 30.22 28.24
CA SER A 311 -43.84 31.36 29.11
C SER A 311 -44.84 31.00 30.21
N ASP A 312 -45.89 30.24 29.85
CA ASP A 312 -46.99 29.88 30.75
C ASP A 312 -46.62 28.70 31.67
N HIS A 313 -45.70 27.83 31.24
CA HIS A 313 -45.17 26.76 32.08
C HIS A 313 -44.02 27.19 33.00
N LEU A 314 -43.13 28.10 32.56
CA LEU A 314 -42.08 28.65 33.44
C LEU A 314 -42.68 29.41 34.62
N GLU A 315 -43.76 30.16 34.41
CA GLU A 315 -44.47 30.85 35.49
C GLU A 315 -45.14 29.87 36.46
N LYS A 316 -45.65 28.73 35.97
CA LYS A 316 -46.37 27.75 36.79
C LYS A 316 -45.46 26.77 37.53
N PHE A 317 -44.32 26.38 36.94
CA PHE A 317 -43.42 25.34 37.49
C PHE A 317 -41.92 25.71 37.38
N PRO A 318 -41.47 26.81 38.01
CA PRO A 318 -40.09 27.28 37.89
C PRO A 318 -39.03 26.30 38.44
N ASN A 319 -39.40 25.48 39.43
CA ASN A 319 -38.50 24.51 40.05
C ASN A 319 -38.21 23.30 39.13
N GLU A 320 -39.22 22.84 38.37
CA GLU A 320 -39.02 21.73 37.43
C GLU A 320 -38.09 22.14 36.28
N TRP A 321 -38.16 23.41 35.88
CA TRP A 321 -37.25 24.01 34.90
C TRP A 321 -35.82 24.15 35.42
N SER A 322 -35.64 24.56 36.69
CA SER A 322 -34.30 24.59 37.28
C SER A 322 -33.71 23.19 37.38
N ASP A 323 -34.52 22.21 37.76
CA ASP A 323 -34.08 20.81 37.93
C ASP A 323 -33.76 20.16 36.58
N ALA A 324 -34.59 20.37 35.55
CA ALA A 324 -34.32 19.89 34.19
C ALA A 324 -33.08 20.55 33.58
N ARG A 325 -32.85 21.84 33.85
CA ARG A 325 -31.62 22.54 33.44
C ARG A 325 -30.38 21.99 34.14
N ILE A 326 -30.48 21.68 35.43
CA ILE A 326 -29.40 21.04 36.20
C ILE A 326 -29.12 19.64 35.63
N ALA A 327 -30.16 18.84 35.37
CA ALA A 327 -30.03 17.52 34.77
C ALA A 327 -29.41 17.57 33.36
N SER A 328 -29.77 18.56 32.53
CA SER A 328 -29.16 18.79 31.22
C SER A 328 -27.66 19.12 31.35
N LEU A 329 -27.30 20.02 32.27
CA LEU A 329 -25.89 20.35 32.56
C LEU A 329 -25.11 19.13 33.09
N GLU A 330 -25.72 18.30 33.92
CA GLU A 330 -25.10 17.06 34.40
C GLU A 330 -24.91 16.03 33.29
N ARG A 331 -25.90 15.84 32.40
CA ARG A 331 -25.75 14.99 31.21
C ARG A 331 -24.63 15.49 30.29
N ARG A 332 -24.51 16.81 30.09
CA ARG A 332 -23.39 17.42 29.36
C ARG A 332 -22.06 17.11 30.02
N ARG A 333 -21.93 17.38 31.32
CA ARG A 333 -20.70 17.10 32.09
C ARG A 333 -20.31 15.62 32.04
N GLN A 334 -21.28 14.71 32.13
CA GLN A 334 -21.02 13.27 32.02
C GLN A 334 -20.51 12.88 30.63
N ARG A 335 -21.06 13.46 29.56
CA ARG A 335 -20.57 13.23 28.19
C ARG A 335 -19.15 13.74 28.00
N GLU A 336 -18.86 14.96 28.45
CA GLU A 336 -17.51 15.55 28.39
C GLU A 336 -16.49 14.72 29.17
N GLU A 337 -16.84 14.26 30.37
CA GLU A 337 -15.97 13.42 31.20
C GLU A 337 -15.73 12.03 30.58
N LEU A 338 -16.75 11.43 29.96
CA LEU A 338 -16.61 10.14 29.28
C LEU A 338 -15.76 10.28 28.02
N GLN A 339 -15.90 11.38 27.28
CA GLN A 339 -15.04 11.70 26.15
C GLN A 339 -13.58 11.90 26.59
N ARG A 340 -13.36 12.66 27.67
CA ARG A 340 -12.03 12.85 28.27
C ARG A 340 -11.38 11.52 28.65
N GLN A 341 -12.14 10.59 29.25
CA GLN A 341 -11.64 9.26 29.60
C GLN A 341 -11.26 8.44 28.37
N LYS A 342 -12.06 8.50 27.29
CA LYS A 342 -11.71 7.85 26.02
C LYS A 342 -10.45 8.43 25.40
N ASP A 343 -10.32 9.76 25.39
CA ASP A 343 -9.15 10.44 24.83
C ASP A 343 -7.87 10.10 25.64
N GLU A 344 -7.97 10.00 26.96
CA GLU A 344 -6.89 9.55 27.84
C GLU A 344 -6.49 8.08 27.58
N GLU A 345 -7.46 7.19 27.36
CA GLU A 345 -7.19 5.80 27.01
C GLU A 345 -6.54 5.66 25.64
N ILE A 346 -7.00 6.42 24.64
CA ILE A 346 -6.38 6.48 23.32
C ILE A 346 -4.95 7.00 23.42
N ALA A 347 -4.72 8.07 24.19
CA ALA A 347 -3.37 8.59 24.43
C ALA A 347 -2.46 7.56 25.10
N ARG A 348 -2.98 6.79 26.07
CA ARG A 348 -2.25 5.69 26.71
C ARG A 348 -1.87 4.60 25.70
N LEU A 349 -2.84 4.13 24.91
CA LEU A 349 -2.61 3.10 23.89
C LEU A 349 -1.61 3.57 22.82
N HIS A 350 -1.67 4.84 22.42
CA HIS A 350 -0.70 5.41 21.49
C HIS A 350 0.72 5.46 22.08
N HIS A 351 0.85 5.80 23.36
CA HIS A 351 2.14 5.79 24.05
C HIS A 351 2.71 4.36 24.20
N GLU A 352 1.83 3.40 24.49
CA GLU A 352 2.18 1.97 24.53
C GLU A 352 2.64 1.47 23.17
N ALA A 353 1.91 1.77 22.09
CA ALA A 353 2.29 1.40 20.73
C ALA A 353 3.66 2.00 20.31
N ILE A 354 3.95 3.25 20.71
CA ILE A 354 5.28 3.85 20.48
C ILE A 354 6.35 3.09 21.25
N ALA A 355 6.09 2.73 22.51
CA ALA A 355 7.04 1.99 23.34
C ALA A 355 7.28 0.57 22.80
N GLU A 356 6.23 -0.13 22.38
CA GLU A 356 6.33 -1.45 21.75
C GLU A 356 7.09 -1.39 20.43
N SER A 357 6.82 -0.38 19.60
CA SER A 357 7.56 -0.17 18.36
C SER A 357 9.05 0.11 18.61
N ALA A 358 9.37 0.89 19.65
CA ALA A 358 10.75 1.15 20.07
C ALA A 358 11.45 -0.11 20.60
N VAL A 359 10.78 -0.92 21.43
CA VAL A 359 11.32 -2.21 21.90
C VAL A 359 11.53 -3.18 20.75
N HIS A 360 10.58 -3.25 19.81
CA HIS A 360 10.73 -4.08 18.62
C HIS A 360 11.91 -3.63 17.74
N ALA A 361 12.12 -2.32 17.60
CA ALA A 361 13.29 -1.78 16.90
C ALA A 361 14.60 -2.13 17.62
N MET A 362 14.65 -2.00 18.95
CA MET A 362 15.82 -2.39 19.75
C MET A 362 16.12 -3.90 19.67
N ASN A 363 15.09 -4.74 19.65
CA ASN A 363 15.26 -6.18 19.48
C ASN A 363 15.78 -6.53 18.08
N LEU A 364 15.28 -5.87 17.03
CA LEU A 364 15.83 -6.01 15.69
C LEU A 364 17.29 -5.55 15.60
N GLU A 365 17.65 -4.45 16.26
CA GLU A 365 19.05 -4.00 16.34
C GLU A 365 19.94 -5.00 17.11
N ALA A 366 19.44 -5.56 18.20
CA ALA A 366 20.14 -6.59 18.96
C ALA A 366 20.32 -7.89 18.15
N ASP A 367 19.29 -8.33 17.43
CA ASP A 367 19.33 -9.49 16.54
C ASP A 367 20.28 -9.26 15.36
N MET A 368 20.27 -8.06 14.76
CA MET A 368 21.23 -7.68 13.72
C MET A 368 22.67 -7.67 14.24
N ASN A 369 22.90 -7.20 15.47
CA ASN A 369 24.23 -7.20 16.07
C ASN A 369 24.69 -8.60 16.47
N ALA A 370 23.78 -9.46 16.92
CA ALA A 370 24.07 -10.86 17.24
C ALA A 370 24.38 -11.67 15.97
N THR A 371 23.56 -11.52 14.92
CA THR A 371 23.76 -12.17 13.62
C THR A 371 25.02 -11.67 12.91
N SER A 372 25.30 -10.35 12.96
CA SER A 372 26.55 -9.78 12.45
C SER A 372 27.78 -10.35 13.16
N ASN A 373 27.73 -10.58 14.48
CA ASN A 373 28.82 -11.22 15.21
C ASN A 373 29.02 -12.70 14.86
N THR A 374 27.94 -13.46 14.64
CA THR A 374 28.04 -14.86 14.18
C THR A 374 28.52 -14.96 12.73
N ASP A 375 28.13 -14.03 11.86
CA ASP A 375 28.57 -13.98 10.47
C ASP A 375 30.03 -13.52 10.33
N MET A 376 30.48 -12.60 11.19
CA MET A 376 31.90 -12.24 11.29
C MET A 376 32.75 -13.41 11.82
N GLN A 377 32.22 -14.23 12.75
CA GLN A 377 32.92 -15.42 13.24
C GLN A 377 32.92 -16.59 12.24
N SER A 378 31.86 -16.75 11.45
CA SER A 378 31.80 -17.76 10.39
C SER A 378 32.71 -17.39 9.22
N LEU A 379 32.74 -16.11 8.82
CA LEU A 379 33.71 -15.57 7.86
C LEU A 379 35.15 -15.73 8.37
N ALA A 380 35.44 -15.42 9.64
CA ALA A 380 36.76 -15.59 10.21
C ALA A 380 37.23 -17.07 10.26
N LYS A 381 36.31 -18.03 10.30
CA LYS A 381 36.60 -19.46 10.14
C LYS A 381 36.85 -19.83 8.68
N GLU A 382 36.04 -19.32 7.75
CA GLU A 382 36.22 -19.52 6.31
C GLU A 382 37.56 -18.96 5.78
N PHE A 383 38.06 -17.87 6.36
CA PHE A 383 39.38 -17.32 6.04
C PHE A 383 40.55 -18.10 6.65
N LYS A 384 40.32 -18.99 7.62
CA LYS A 384 41.37 -19.77 8.29
C LYS A 384 41.76 -21.06 7.54
N ASP A 385 40.89 -21.54 6.65
CA ASP A 385 41.06 -22.80 5.91
C ASP A 385 41.60 -22.61 4.47
N ARG A 386 42.00 -21.40 4.08
CA ARG A 386 42.76 -21.17 2.83
C ARG A 386 44.26 -21.41 3.06
N PRO A 387 44.98 -22.08 2.14
CA PRO A 387 46.44 -22.10 2.18
C PRO A 387 46.96 -20.67 2.07
N GLN A 388 47.81 -20.25 3.01
CA GLN A 388 48.51 -18.96 2.96
C GLN A 388 49.40 -18.92 1.72
N ASP A 389 48.93 -18.29 0.65
CA ASP A 389 49.82 -17.68 -0.31
C ASP A 389 50.52 -16.51 0.37
N LYS A 390 51.84 -16.48 0.23
CA LYS A 390 52.76 -15.55 0.87
C LYS A 390 52.28 -14.11 0.70
N GLU A 391 51.84 -13.49 1.80
CA GLU A 391 51.61 -12.05 1.89
C GLU A 391 52.92 -11.33 1.54
N ALA A 392 52.91 -10.68 0.38
CA ALA A 392 53.74 -9.51 0.17
C ALA A 392 53.28 -8.47 1.20
N LYS A 393 54.23 -7.99 2.01
CA LYS A 393 54.05 -6.80 2.86
C LYS A 393 53.43 -5.68 2.01
N VAL A 394 52.15 -5.38 2.24
CA VAL A 394 51.55 -4.15 1.74
C VAL A 394 51.93 -3.07 2.75
N ASP A 395 52.77 -2.15 2.29
CA ASP A 395 53.17 -0.98 3.06
C ASP A 395 51.93 -0.22 3.53
N ASN A 396 51.85 -0.01 4.84
CA ASN A 396 50.77 0.61 5.59
C ASN A 396 50.67 2.13 5.37
N GLU A 397 51.04 2.61 4.18
CA GLU A 397 51.24 4.04 3.88
C GLU A 397 50.08 4.68 3.10
N ASN A 398 49.11 3.90 2.59
CA ASN A 398 48.05 4.40 1.70
C ASN A 398 46.62 3.96 2.09
N GLU A 399 46.32 3.69 3.36
CA GLU A 399 44.93 3.50 3.77
C GLU A 399 44.18 4.85 3.78
N LEU A 400 43.15 4.96 2.95
CA LEU A 400 42.26 6.11 2.84
C LEU A 400 40.99 5.86 3.65
N VAL A 401 40.62 6.81 4.52
CA VAL A 401 39.39 6.75 5.34
C VAL A 401 38.46 7.89 4.96
N TRP A 402 37.16 7.59 4.93
CA TRP A 402 36.11 8.55 4.63
C TRP A 402 36.02 9.61 5.73
N ASN A 403 36.23 10.88 5.38
CA ASN A 403 36.05 12.00 6.30
C ASN A 403 34.60 12.54 6.17
N PRO A 404 33.75 12.40 7.20
CA PRO A 404 32.34 12.78 7.11
C PRO A 404 32.11 14.29 7.04
N ILE A 405 33.09 15.11 7.45
CA ILE A 405 33.00 16.58 7.44
C ILE A 405 33.38 17.12 6.06
N ARG A 406 34.46 16.59 5.47
CA ARG A 406 34.93 17.01 4.14
C ARG A 406 34.26 16.29 2.99
N LYS A 407 33.57 15.17 3.26
CA LYS A 407 32.92 14.30 2.27
C LYS A 407 33.91 13.81 1.20
N GLU A 408 35.13 13.49 1.61
CA GLU A 408 36.20 12.99 0.75
C GLU A 408 37.02 11.89 1.46
N LEU A 409 37.74 11.08 0.69
CA LEU A 409 38.66 10.04 1.19
C LEU A 409 40.03 10.66 1.49
N VAL A 410 40.49 10.56 2.74
CA VAL A 410 41.73 11.20 3.21
C VAL A 410 42.67 10.15 3.82
N PRO A 411 44.01 10.24 3.64
CA PRO A 411 44.94 9.26 4.22
C PRO A 411 44.88 9.21 5.75
N LEU A 412 44.91 8.00 6.32
CA LEU A 412 44.76 7.76 7.77
C LEU A 412 45.73 8.56 8.67
N ARG A 413 46.94 8.90 8.17
CA ARG A 413 47.90 9.74 8.92
C ARG A 413 47.42 11.18 9.12
N SER A 414 46.60 11.74 8.23
CA SER A 414 46.14 13.13 8.37
C SER A 414 45.09 13.29 9.46
N LEU A 415 44.34 12.23 9.80
CA LEU A 415 43.43 12.29 10.94
C LEU A 415 44.23 12.45 12.25
N ASN A 416 45.30 11.69 12.46
CA ASN A 416 46.05 11.72 13.73
C ASN A 416 46.79 13.04 14.00
N VAL A 417 47.08 13.86 12.97
CA VAL A 417 47.71 15.18 13.16
C VAL A 417 46.65 16.26 13.42
N ASP A 418 45.47 16.16 12.80
CA ASP A 418 44.40 17.15 12.96
C ASP A 418 43.64 17.01 14.30
N TRP A 419 43.72 15.86 14.98
CA TRP A 419 43.11 15.65 16.31
C TRP A 419 43.83 16.42 17.44
N GLU A 420 45.11 16.79 17.29
CA GLU A 420 45.84 17.54 18.32
C GLU A 420 45.54 19.05 18.29
N ASP A 421 45.24 19.64 17.13
CA ASP A 421 44.96 21.08 16.98
C ASP A 421 43.58 21.51 17.51
N TRP A 422 42.67 20.56 17.75
CA TRP A 422 41.29 20.84 18.18
C TRP A 422 41.11 20.82 19.70
N ARG A 423 42.15 20.44 20.45
CA ARG A 423 42.11 20.44 21.92
C ARG A 423 42.43 21.80 22.54
N ASP A 424 43.01 22.72 21.76
CA ASP A 424 43.49 24.02 22.21
C ASP A 424 42.64 25.21 21.70
N HIS A 425 41.43 24.96 21.16
CA HIS A 425 40.49 26.00 20.71
C HIS A 425 39.10 25.92 21.35
#